data_AF-A0A543FZV6-F1
#
_entry.id   AF-A0A543FZV6-F1
#
_cell.length_a   1.000
_cell.length_b   1.000
_cell.length_c   1.000
_cell.angle_alpha   90.00
_cell.angle_beta   90.00
_cell.angle_gamma   90.00
#
_symmetry.space_group_name_H-M   'P 1'
#
loop_
_entity.id
_entity.type
_entity.pdbx_description
1 polymer ?
#
loop_
_entity_poly.entity_id
_entity_poly.type
_entity_poly.pdbx_seq_one_letter_code
_entity_poly.pdbx_strand_id
1 'polypeptide(L)'
;MTIPHIWYQKSQWTIRLTAVFWLIAKIGTFKLWTADRLLPLVPPFAFLENIPNSVHLFLYIVVLCHLIFTLINTNCRWIYFSTIFFEILSCALDQNRWQPYIYQYILIFLFAGIFFKKNIKFTNLLQFLLIVIYFNSGLHKLNSGFLYNVWQNMILHRFIGLDYTTIQSPWLYQSGYILGLIETFAGIALCFTRFQNRAAWLMIGMHVFILVLITPIGLNYNVIVWPWNVLMIGLLYLIFIKKVQTETLNWIKLFSGKNMILFVLLGIMPLTNFFGIWDHFLSFNLYSGSSMKMEICIENPLETKQYEPYYSSKKTFCKTQSVIQSDDWALKELHIVVYPEKRVYEKIIQKWKLSNPNAKAVFHIYKYPYRKNDIFTYQ
;
A
#
# COMPACT_ATOMS: atom_id res chain seq x y z
N MET A 1 20.88 20.33 25.58
CA MET A 1 21.13 19.45 24.41
C MET A 1 21.24 20.35 23.18
N THR A 2 22.32 20.28 22.40
CA THR A 2 22.52 21.19 21.25
C THR A 2 21.58 20.84 20.09
N ILE A 3 21.19 21.83 19.29
CA ILE A 3 20.29 21.63 18.13
C ILE A 3 20.75 20.46 17.25
N PRO A 4 22.04 20.35 16.82
CA PRO A 4 22.53 19.23 16.01
C PRO A 4 22.28 17.84 16.61
N HIS A 5 22.34 17.71 17.94
CA HIS A 5 22.12 16.45 18.63
C HIS A 5 20.65 15.99 18.55
N ILE A 6 19.70 16.93 18.67
CA ILE A 6 18.25 16.64 18.58
C ILE A 6 17.90 16.09 17.18
N TRP A 7 18.45 16.71 16.13
CA TRP A 7 18.25 16.30 14.73
C TRP A 7 18.75 14.90 14.43
N TYR A 8 19.94 14.60 14.95
CA TYR A 8 20.57 13.30 14.79
C TYR A 8 19.72 12.22 15.46
N GLN A 9 19.31 12.45 16.70
CA GLN A 9 18.46 11.51 17.44
C GLN A 9 17.11 11.28 16.75
N LYS A 10 16.46 12.33 16.23
CA LYS A 10 15.18 12.23 15.50
C LYS A 10 15.29 11.39 14.22
N SER A 11 16.36 11.60 13.44
CA SER A 11 16.59 10.84 12.20
C SER A 11 16.79 9.35 12.50
N GLN A 12 17.59 9.04 13.53
CA GLN A 12 17.81 7.66 13.98
C GLN A 12 16.52 6.99 14.46
N TRP A 13 15.70 7.68 15.25
CA TRP A 13 14.40 7.14 15.69
C TRP A 13 13.47 6.86 14.51
N THR A 14 13.43 7.75 13.53
CA THR A 14 12.61 7.57 12.33
C THR A 14 13.03 6.32 11.54
N ILE A 15 14.34 6.13 11.37
CA ILE A 15 14.90 4.95 10.69
C ILE A 15 14.60 3.67 11.49
N ARG A 16 14.82 3.68 12.81
CA ARG A 16 14.52 2.53 13.67
C ARG A 16 13.05 2.15 13.66
N LEU A 17 12.15 3.13 13.80
CA LEU A 17 10.70 2.90 13.73
C LEU A 17 10.34 2.27 12.38
N THR A 18 10.83 2.84 11.28
CA THR A 18 10.59 2.28 9.93
C THR A 18 11.09 0.84 9.84
N ALA A 19 12.29 0.54 10.35
CA ALA A 19 12.84 -0.81 10.36
C ALA A 19 12.00 -1.80 11.20
N VAL A 20 11.50 -1.38 12.37
CA VAL A 20 10.60 -2.20 13.21
C VAL A 20 9.32 -2.54 12.46
N PHE A 21 8.65 -1.53 11.90
CA PHE A 21 7.38 -1.75 11.20
C PHE A 21 7.55 -2.51 9.88
N TRP A 22 8.72 -2.39 9.24
CA TRP A 22 9.08 -3.23 8.09
C TRP A 22 9.31 -4.68 8.51
N LEU A 23 10.00 -4.94 9.62
CA LEU A 23 10.14 -6.30 10.18
C LEU A 23 8.78 -6.91 10.51
N ILE A 24 7.91 -6.18 11.21
CA ILE A 24 6.55 -6.64 11.51
C ILE A 24 5.80 -6.99 10.22
N ALA A 25 5.89 -6.13 9.20
CA ALA A 25 5.25 -6.37 7.92
C ALA A 25 5.79 -7.64 7.24
N LYS A 26 7.12 -7.83 7.21
CA LYS A 26 7.74 -9.01 6.58
C LYS A 26 7.40 -10.30 7.31
N ILE A 27 7.48 -10.31 8.63
CA ILE A 27 7.15 -11.47 9.48
C ILE A 27 5.66 -11.81 9.36
N GLY A 28 4.78 -10.81 9.44
CA GLY A 28 3.33 -11.00 9.31
C GLY A 28 2.88 -11.49 7.93
N THR A 29 3.73 -11.35 6.91
CA THR A 29 3.46 -11.78 5.52
C THR A 29 4.46 -12.81 5.04
N PHE A 30 4.97 -13.71 5.90
CA PHE A 30 6.08 -14.61 5.53
C PHE A 30 5.85 -15.35 4.19
N LYS A 31 4.63 -15.85 3.92
CA LYS A 31 4.26 -16.55 2.68
C LYS A 31 4.36 -15.66 1.42
N LEU A 32 4.25 -14.35 1.55
CA LEU A 32 4.46 -13.41 0.44
C LEU A 32 5.91 -13.48 -0.08
N TRP A 33 6.84 -13.78 0.82
CA TRP A 33 8.27 -13.78 0.54
C TRP A 33 8.82 -15.14 0.11
N THR A 34 7.99 -16.19 0.11
CA THR A 34 8.31 -17.53 -0.39
C THR A 34 7.66 -17.80 -1.75
N ALA A 35 8.06 -18.91 -2.38
CA ALA A 35 7.46 -19.45 -3.60
C ALA A 35 6.47 -20.60 -3.33
N ASP A 36 6.47 -21.17 -2.11
CA ASP A 36 5.59 -22.25 -1.69
C ASP A 36 4.22 -21.71 -1.22
N ARG A 37 3.28 -21.63 -2.16
CA ARG A 37 1.94 -21.03 -2.00
C ARG A 37 1.07 -21.33 -3.23
N LEU A 38 -0.24 -21.31 -3.06
CA LEU A 38 -1.23 -21.51 -4.11
C LEU A 38 -1.41 -20.26 -4.98
N LEU A 39 -1.42 -19.05 -4.40
CA LEU A 39 -1.47 -17.82 -5.17
C LEU A 39 -0.18 -17.68 -5.99
N PRO A 40 -0.24 -17.69 -7.33
CA PRO A 40 0.96 -17.78 -8.14
C PRO A 40 1.87 -16.56 -7.98
N LEU A 41 3.18 -16.76 -8.12
CA LEU A 41 4.14 -15.67 -8.23
C LEU A 41 3.93 -14.91 -9.54
N VAL A 42 4.02 -13.58 -9.51
CA VAL A 42 3.79 -12.75 -10.70
C VAL A 42 5.00 -11.85 -11.00
N PRO A 43 6.16 -12.42 -11.40
CA PRO A 43 7.30 -11.61 -11.77
C PRO A 43 6.96 -10.72 -12.98
N PRO A 44 7.54 -9.51 -13.10
CA PRO A 44 7.30 -8.63 -14.24
C PRO A 44 7.92 -9.21 -15.52
N PHE A 45 9.08 -9.87 -15.42
CA PHE A 45 9.83 -10.41 -16.56
C PHE A 45 9.81 -11.93 -16.62
N ALA A 46 9.75 -12.49 -17.83
CA ALA A 46 9.68 -13.94 -18.06
C ALA A 46 10.93 -14.70 -17.58
N PHE A 47 12.13 -14.11 -17.68
CA PHE A 47 13.36 -14.75 -17.23
C PHE A 47 13.46 -14.91 -15.70
N LEU A 48 12.59 -14.24 -14.94
CA LEU A 48 12.47 -14.38 -13.49
C LEU A 48 11.40 -15.42 -13.11
N GLU A 49 10.81 -16.11 -14.08
CA GLU A 49 9.94 -17.24 -13.82
C GLU A 49 10.77 -18.45 -13.34
N ASN A 50 10.19 -19.28 -12.47
CA ASN A 50 10.80 -20.52 -11.98
C ASN A 50 12.07 -20.33 -11.12
N ILE A 51 12.26 -19.17 -10.52
CA ILE A 51 13.34 -18.98 -9.53
C ILE A 51 13.08 -19.88 -8.31
N PRO A 52 14.06 -20.68 -7.86
CA PRO A 52 13.87 -21.62 -6.76
C PRO A 52 13.49 -20.96 -5.44
N ASN A 53 12.63 -21.61 -4.64
CA ASN A 53 12.20 -21.10 -3.33
C ASN A 53 13.37 -20.76 -2.39
N SER A 54 14.51 -21.46 -2.50
CA SER A 54 15.72 -21.17 -1.74
C SER A 54 16.25 -19.75 -1.97
N VAL A 55 16.16 -19.24 -3.21
CA VAL A 55 16.55 -17.85 -3.55
C VAL A 55 15.57 -16.86 -2.93
N HIS A 56 14.25 -17.14 -3.01
CA HIS A 56 13.23 -16.31 -2.37
C HIS A 56 13.48 -16.20 -0.85
N LEU A 57 13.75 -17.34 -0.19
CA LEU A 57 14.03 -17.41 1.24
C LEU A 57 15.36 -16.71 1.60
N PHE A 58 16.40 -16.88 0.78
CA PHE A 58 17.67 -16.18 0.98
C PHE A 58 17.49 -14.66 0.96
N LEU A 59 16.81 -14.12 -0.06
CA LEU A 59 16.53 -12.68 -0.15
C LEU A 59 15.73 -12.19 1.06
N TYR A 60 14.74 -12.96 1.50
CA TYR A 60 13.94 -12.66 2.68
C TYR A 60 14.80 -12.58 3.96
N ILE A 61 15.63 -13.60 4.22
CA ILE A 61 16.48 -13.67 5.41
C ILE A 61 17.52 -12.54 5.40
N VAL A 62 18.16 -12.27 4.26
CA VAL A 62 19.14 -11.18 4.15
C VAL A 62 18.51 -9.83 4.51
N VAL A 63 17.31 -9.54 4.00
CA VAL A 63 16.60 -8.31 4.35
C VAL A 63 16.25 -8.27 5.84
N LEU A 64 15.76 -9.36 6.44
CA LEU A 64 15.50 -9.42 7.88
C LEU A 64 16.76 -9.12 8.71
N CYS A 65 17.90 -9.74 8.36
CA CYS A 65 19.18 -9.50 9.02
C CYS A 65 19.61 -8.04 8.91
N HIS A 66 19.47 -7.42 7.74
CA HIS A 66 19.78 -6.00 7.56
C HIS A 66 18.88 -5.08 8.40
N LEU A 67 17.58 -5.39 8.48
CA LEU A 67 16.64 -4.62 9.29
C LEU A 67 16.96 -4.75 10.78
N ILE A 68 17.26 -5.96 11.27
CA ILE A 68 17.70 -6.19 12.66
C ILE A 68 19.00 -5.44 12.95
N PHE A 69 19.99 -5.52 12.06
CA PHE A 69 21.24 -4.77 12.19
C PHE A 69 20.99 -3.26 12.26
N THR A 70 20.05 -2.74 11.45
CA THR A 70 19.68 -1.32 11.45
C THR A 70 19.09 -0.86 12.78
N LEU A 71 18.39 -1.73 13.51
CA LEU A 71 17.87 -1.41 14.86
C LEU A 71 19.02 -1.10 15.82
N ILE A 72 20.09 -1.90 15.75
CA ILE A 72 21.29 -1.78 16.57
C ILE A 72 22.12 -0.58 16.10
N ASN A 73 22.43 -0.52 14.81
CA ASN A 73 23.37 0.45 14.23
C ASN A 73 22.76 1.20 13.03
N THR A 74 22.43 2.47 13.25
CA THR A 74 21.97 3.40 12.22
C THR A 74 23.08 4.22 11.57
N ASN A 75 24.35 3.95 11.89
CA ASN A 75 25.50 4.71 11.38
C ASN A 75 26.18 4.06 10.18
N CYS A 76 25.63 2.98 9.63
CA CYS A 76 26.16 2.32 8.44
C CYS A 76 25.31 2.65 7.21
N ARG A 77 25.63 3.71 6.47
CA ARG A 77 24.83 4.11 5.29
C ARG A 77 24.67 3.00 4.23
N TRP A 78 25.66 2.11 4.13
CA TRP A 78 25.68 1.04 3.14
C TRP A 78 24.67 -0.06 3.45
N ILE A 79 24.27 -0.24 4.71
CA ILE A 79 23.21 -1.18 5.05
C ILE A 79 21.88 -0.78 4.40
N TYR A 80 21.60 0.52 4.28
CA TYR A 80 20.38 1.01 3.66
C TYR A 80 20.33 0.66 2.18
N PHE A 81 21.41 0.95 1.45
CA PHE A 81 21.51 0.61 0.03
C PHE A 81 21.49 -0.90 -0.21
N SER A 82 22.18 -1.67 0.64
CA SER A 82 22.14 -3.14 0.59
C SER A 82 20.71 -3.66 0.81
N THR A 83 20.01 -3.17 1.84
CA THR A 83 18.60 -3.52 2.12
C THR A 83 17.71 -3.24 0.91
N ILE A 84 17.84 -2.05 0.32
CA ILE A 84 17.06 -1.65 -0.85
C ILE A 84 17.38 -2.55 -2.04
N PHE A 85 18.65 -2.85 -2.29
CA PHE A 85 19.06 -3.72 -3.39
C PHE A 85 18.41 -5.11 -3.28
N PHE A 86 18.54 -5.76 -2.12
CA PHE A 86 17.95 -7.08 -1.90
C PHE A 86 16.42 -7.04 -1.89
N GLU A 87 15.79 -5.97 -1.40
CA GLU A 87 14.33 -5.83 -1.47
C GLU A 87 13.85 -5.65 -2.92
N ILE A 88 14.54 -4.86 -3.74
CA ILE A 88 14.19 -4.68 -5.15
C ILE A 88 14.31 -6.01 -5.90
N LEU A 89 15.39 -6.78 -5.65
CA LEU A 89 15.51 -8.13 -6.20
C LEU A 89 14.35 -9.01 -5.76
N SER A 90 14.00 -8.97 -4.46
CA SER A 90 12.85 -9.71 -3.93
C SER A 90 11.54 -9.32 -4.60
N CYS A 91 11.26 -8.03 -4.76
CA CYS A 91 10.04 -7.55 -5.39
C CYS A 91 10.02 -7.76 -6.91
N ALA A 92 11.19 -7.90 -7.55
CA ALA A 92 11.27 -8.29 -8.95
C ALA A 92 10.85 -9.76 -9.17
N LEU A 93 10.91 -10.62 -8.15
CA LEU A 93 10.43 -12.00 -8.27
C LEU A 93 8.91 -12.14 -8.20
N ASP A 94 8.20 -11.13 -7.68
CA ASP A 94 6.76 -11.15 -7.55
C ASP A 94 6.19 -9.73 -7.35
N GLN A 95 5.38 -9.26 -8.29
CA GLN A 95 4.76 -7.93 -8.24
C GLN A 95 3.87 -7.73 -7.01
N ASN A 96 3.31 -8.79 -6.43
CA ASN A 96 2.50 -8.68 -5.21
C ASN A 96 3.30 -8.20 -3.99
N ARG A 97 4.64 -8.23 -4.04
CA ARG A 97 5.52 -7.72 -2.97
C ARG A 97 5.60 -6.19 -2.95
N TRP A 98 5.26 -5.52 -4.06
CA TRP A 98 5.24 -4.06 -4.17
C TRP A 98 4.02 -3.44 -3.46
N GLN A 99 3.87 -3.70 -2.17
CA GLN A 99 2.82 -3.10 -1.36
C GLN A 99 3.15 -1.62 -1.06
N PRO A 100 2.15 -0.73 -0.88
CA PRO A 100 2.38 0.71 -0.68
C PRO A 100 3.32 1.02 0.49
N TYR A 101 3.22 0.27 1.58
CA TYR A 101 4.08 0.42 2.74
C TYR A 101 5.53 -0.04 2.46
N ILE A 102 5.74 -1.10 1.68
CA ILE A 102 7.09 -1.53 1.27
C ILE A 102 7.74 -0.44 0.42
N TYR A 103 6.99 0.11 -0.54
CA TYR A 103 7.47 1.23 -1.35
C TYR A 103 7.86 2.44 -0.47
N GLN A 104 7.03 2.80 0.50
CA GLN A 104 7.35 3.87 1.46
C GLN A 104 8.62 3.55 2.28
N TYR A 105 8.79 2.32 2.77
CA TYR A 105 9.96 1.94 3.56
C TYR A 105 11.25 2.03 2.74
N ILE A 106 11.23 1.56 1.49
CA ILE A 106 12.33 1.70 0.54
C ILE A 106 12.70 3.16 0.36
N LEU A 107 11.73 4.06 0.16
CA LEU A 107 11.98 5.49 0.01
C LEU A 107 12.60 6.12 1.26
N ILE A 108 12.12 5.77 2.46
CA ILE A 108 12.68 6.27 3.72
C ILE A 108 14.16 5.83 3.85
N PHE A 109 14.46 4.55 3.57
CA PHE A 109 15.83 4.04 3.61
C PHE A 109 16.70 4.69 2.52
N LEU A 110 16.15 4.96 1.33
CA LEU A 110 16.84 5.65 0.25
C LEU A 110 17.26 7.05 0.69
N PHE A 111 16.35 7.79 1.34
CA PHE A 111 16.66 9.11 1.88
C PHE A 111 17.71 9.03 2.98
N ALA A 112 17.63 8.03 3.88
CA ALA A 112 18.61 7.82 4.93
C ALA A 112 20.02 7.54 4.37
N GLY A 113 20.12 6.78 3.28
CA GLY A 113 21.38 6.50 2.57
C GLY A 113 21.96 7.72 1.86
N ILE A 114 21.15 8.41 1.03
CA ILE A 114 21.60 9.56 0.22
C ILE A 114 21.95 10.76 1.12
N PHE A 115 21.12 11.02 2.14
CA PHE A 115 21.26 12.17 3.04
C PHE A 115 21.83 11.76 4.40
N PHE A 116 22.67 10.73 4.42
CA PHE A 116 23.37 10.28 5.62
C PHE A 116 24.07 11.44 6.34
N LYS A 117 23.84 11.56 7.66
CA LYS A 117 24.27 12.68 8.53
C LYS A 117 23.74 14.08 8.14
N LYS A 118 22.96 14.22 7.06
CA LYS A 118 22.31 15.47 6.60
C LYS A 118 20.86 15.51 7.08
N ASN A 119 20.67 15.49 8.40
CA ASN A 119 19.37 15.30 9.07
C ASN A 119 18.26 16.26 8.61
N ILE A 120 18.59 17.53 8.33
CA ILE A 120 17.60 18.52 7.84
C ILE A 120 17.09 18.13 6.45
N LYS A 121 17.98 17.70 5.53
CA LYS A 121 17.58 17.28 4.18
C LYS A 121 16.75 16.01 4.20
N PHE A 122 17.14 15.04 5.04
CA PHE A 122 16.37 13.82 5.28
C PHE A 122 14.95 14.15 5.77
N THR A 123 14.84 15.00 6.79
CA THR A 123 13.55 15.40 7.37
C THR A 123 12.68 16.16 6.37
N ASN A 124 13.26 17.06 5.58
CA ASN A 124 12.53 17.79 4.53
C ASN A 124 11.95 16.85 3.46
N LEU A 125 12.70 15.82 3.04
CA LEU A 125 12.18 14.84 2.08
C LEU A 125 11.13 13.92 2.68
N LEU A 126 11.22 13.61 3.97
CA LEU A 126 10.14 12.90 4.67
C LEU A 126 8.87 13.73 4.78
N GLN A 127 8.98 15.03 5.09
CA GLN A 127 7.85 15.95 5.06
C GLN A 127 7.21 15.95 3.67
N PHE A 128 8.02 16.09 2.61
CA PHE A 128 7.53 16.08 1.24
C PHE A 128 6.86 14.75 0.88
N LEU A 129 7.46 13.61 1.23
CA LEU A 129 6.88 12.28 1.00
C LEU A 129 5.52 12.14 1.69
N LEU A 130 5.40 12.53 2.96
CA LEU A 130 4.14 12.45 3.70
C LEU A 130 3.07 13.36 3.08
N ILE A 131 3.43 14.59 2.70
CA ILE A 131 2.53 15.51 1.98
C ILE A 131 2.00 14.86 0.70
N VAL A 132 2.89 14.30 -0.10
CA VAL A 132 2.55 13.61 -1.35
C VAL A 132 1.63 12.41 -1.10
N ILE A 133 1.93 11.59 -0.09
CA ILE A 133 1.11 10.43 0.27
C ILE A 133 -0.32 10.87 0.56
N TYR A 134 -0.52 11.82 1.49
CA TYR A 134 -1.86 12.25 1.87
C TYR A 134 -2.58 12.99 0.75
N PHE A 135 -1.88 13.84 0.01
CA PHE A 135 -2.45 14.57 -1.12
C PHE A 135 -3.00 13.59 -2.18
N ASN A 136 -2.16 12.66 -2.64
CA ASN A 136 -2.57 11.68 -3.66
C ASN A 136 -3.62 10.70 -3.13
N SER A 137 -3.42 10.18 -1.91
CA SER A 137 -4.36 9.25 -1.28
C SER A 137 -5.76 9.86 -1.12
N GLY A 138 -5.86 11.13 -0.71
CA GLY A 138 -7.14 11.85 -0.65
C GLY A 138 -7.73 12.13 -2.03
N LEU A 139 -6.90 12.58 -2.97
CA LEU A 139 -7.35 12.96 -4.32
C LEU A 139 -7.92 11.76 -5.06
N HIS A 140 -7.27 10.60 -4.94
CA HIS A 140 -7.75 9.36 -5.52
C HIS A 140 -9.07 8.87 -4.90
N LYS A 141 -9.49 9.32 -3.71
CA LYS A 141 -10.81 8.98 -3.12
C LYS A 141 -11.97 9.77 -3.73
N LEU A 142 -11.70 10.78 -4.55
CA LEU A 142 -12.74 11.58 -5.23
C LEU A 142 -13.28 10.86 -6.48
N ASN A 143 -13.74 9.61 -6.31
CA ASN A 143 -14.32 8.79 -7.37
C ASN A 143 -15.51 7.96 -6.86
N SER A 144 -16.35 7.47 -7.77
CA SER A 144 -17.55 6.70 -7.41
C SER A 144 -17.24 5.32 -6.81
N GLY A 145 -16.09 4.74 -7.15
CA GLY A 145 -15.58 3.50 -6.56
C GLY A 145 -15.26 3.65 -5.08
N PHE A 146 -14.76 4.81 -4.63
CA PHE A 146 -14.60 5.10 -3.20
C PHE A 146 -15.96 5.13 -2.51
N LEU A 147 -16.92 5.87 -3.08
CA LEU A 147 -18.26 5.99 -2.51
C LEU A 147 -18.93 4.63 -2.37
N TYR A 148 -18.84 3.78 -3.39
CA TYR A 148 -19.44 2.45 -3.37
C TYR A 148 -18.70 1.48 -2.43
N ASN A 149 -17.39 1.28 -2.64
CA ASN A 149 -16.66 0.21 -1.95
C ASN A 149 -16.32 0.56 -0.49
N VAL A 150 -15.93 1.81 -0.23
CA VAL A 150 -15.41 2.23 1.08
C VAL A 150 -16.48 2.94 1.88
N TRP A 151 -17.09 4.00 1.34
CA TRP A 151 -18.04 4.79 2.11
C TRP A 151 -19.34 4.02 2.38
N GLN A 152 -20.07 3.63 1.34
CA GLN A 152 -21.32 2.87 1.45
C GLN A 152 -21.10 1.49 2.07
N ASN A 153 -20.28 0.64 1.43
CA ASN A 153 -20.23 -0.77 1.83
C ASN A 153 -19.37 -1.01 3.08
N MET A 154 -18.21 -0.38 3.21
CA MET A 154 -17.32 -0.64 4.35
C MET A 154 -17.72 0.17 5.59
N ILE A 155 -17.93 1.49 5.46
CA ILE A 155 -18.18 2.37 6.60
C ILE A 155 -19.67 2.38 6.98
N LEU A 156 -20.56 2.83 6.10
CA LEU A 156 -21.97 3.02 6.45
C LEU A 156 -22.70 1.71 6.72
N HIS A 157 -22.53 0.72 5.84
CA HIS A 157 -23.25 -0.55 5.97
C HIS A 157 -22.58 -1.49 6.98
N ARG A 158 -21.32 -1.89 6.74
CA ARG A 158 -20.69 -2.95 7.56
C ARG A 158 -20.23 -2.48 8.93
N PHE A 159 -19.75 -1.24 9.06
CA PHE A 159 -19.22 -0.75 10.34
C PHE A 159 -20.29 -0.05 11.18
N ILE A 160 -21.07 0.87 10.59
CA ILE A 160 -22.14 1.58 11.31
C ILE A 160 -23.41 0.74 11.40
N GLY A 161 -23.68 -0.15 10.44
CA GLY A 161 -24.88 -0.99 10.44
C GLY A 161 -26.11 -0.35 9.79
N LEU A 162 -25.94 0.65 8.92
CA LEU A 162 -27.07 1.28 8.23
C LEU A 162 -27.63 0.39 7.09
N ASP A 163 -28.94 0.44 6.92
CA ASP A 163 -29.64 -0.20 5.80
C ASP A 163 -29.41 0.56 4.48
N TYR A 164 -29.43 -0.18 3.37
CA TYR A 164 -29.21 0.41 2.04
C TYR A 164 -30.23 1.48 1.65
N THR A 165 -31.47 1.39 2.15
CA THR A 165 -32.52 2.41 1.90
C THR A 165 -32.12 3.77 2.46
N THR A 166 -31.57 3.80 3.68
CA THR A 166 -31.06 5.02 4.32
C THR A 166 -29.81 5.52 3.60
N ILE A 167 -28.89 4.62 3.24
CA ILE A 167 -27.63 4.98 2.58
C ILE A 167 -27.86 5.59 1.19
N GLN A 168 -28.92 5.16 0.48
CA GLN A 168 -29.25 5.67 -0.85
C GLN A 168 -29.72 7.13 -0.87
N SER A 169 -29.93 7.77 0.28
CA SER A 169 -30.13 9.22 0.34
C SER A 169 -28.96 9.94 -0.36
N PRO A 170 -29.19 10.79 -1.39
CA PRO A 170 -28.12 11.42 -2.16
C PRO A 170 -27.10 12.17 -1.30
N TRP A 171 -27.58 12.87 -0.27
CA TRP A 171 -26.74 13.63 0.65
C TRP A 171 -25.80 12.73 1.45
N LEU A 172 -26.32 11.60 1.98
CA LEU A 172 -25.52 10.66 2.75
C LEU A 172 -24.57 9.86 1.86
N TYR A 173 -25.01 9.44 0.68
CA TYR A 173 -24.12 8.76 -0.27
C TYR A 173 -22.97 9.66 -0.73
N GLN A 174 -23.26 10.91 -1.09
CA GLN A 174 -22.25 11.85 -1.59
C GLN A 174 -21.34 12.41 -0.49
N SER A 175 -21.76 12.37 0.79
CA SER A 175 -20.92 12.85 1.90
C SER A 175 -19.60 12.08 2.01
N GLY A 176 -19.48 10.89 1.43
CA GLY A 176 -18.22 10.15 1.36
C GLY A 176 -17.08 10.94 0.71
N TYR A 177 -17.38 11.85 -0.23
CA TYR A 177 -16.37 12.72 -0.84
C TYR A 177 -15.71 13.66 0.16
N ILE A 178 -16.40 14.00 1.27
CA ILE A 178 -15.84 14.83 2.33
C ILE A 178 -14.58 14.18 2.92
N LEU A 179 -14.54 12.85 3.03
CA LEU A 179 -13.36 12.13 3.54
C LEU A 179 -12.14 12.34 2.63
N GLY A 180 -12.32 12.20 1.32
CA GLY A 180 -11.27 12.47 0.34
C GLY A 180 -10.82 13.93 0.34
N LEU A 181 -11.77 14.87 0.38
CA LEU A 181 -11.46 16.31 0.44
C LEU A 181 -10.70 16.68 1.71
N ILE A 182 -11.12 16.19 2.87
CA ILE A 182 -10.42 16.42 4.14
C ILE A 182 -8.98 15.92 4.03
N GLU A 183 -8.75 14.72 3.51
CA GLU A 183 -7.42 14.15 3.38
C GLU A 183 -6.55 14.95 2.39
N THR A 184 -7.08 15.32 1.23
CA THR A 184 -6.38 16.16 0.24
C THR A 184 -6.01 17.52 0.82
N PHE A 185 -6.97 18.23 1.43
CA PHE A 185 -6.74 19.56 1.96
C PHE A 185 -5.84 19.56 3.18
N ALA A 186 -5.90 18.55 4.06
CA ALA A 186 -4.95 18.45 5.15
C ALA A 186 -3.55 18.04 4.65
N GLY A 187 -3.43 17.23 3.60
CA GLY A 187 -2.18 17.02 2.88
C GLY A 187 -1.57 18.32 2.36
N ILE A 188 -2.37 19.18 1.73
CA ILE A 188 -1.96 20.53 1.29
C ILE A 188 -1.62 21.42 2.49
N ALA A 189 -2.38 21.37 3.58
CA ALA A 189 -2.15 22.18 4.77
C ALA A 189 -0.81 21.85 5.46
N LEU A 190 -0.30 20.62 5.32
CA LEU A 190 1.04 20.22 5.75
C LEU A 190 2.16 20.96 4.98
N CYS A 191 1.88 21.61 3.85
CA CYS A 191 2.85 22.47 3.16
C CYS A 191 3.12 23.79 3.91
N PHE A 192 2.15 24.24 4.73
CA PHE A 192 2.15 25.58 5.31
C PHE A 192 2.46 25.52 6.81
N THR A 193 3.55 26.18 7.22
CA THR A 193 4.04 26.18 8.61
C THR A 193 2.98 26.59 9.65
N ARG A 194 2.08 27.50 9.28
CA ARG A 194 0.95 27.95 10.13
C ARG A 194 -0.06 26.84 10.42
N PHE A 195 -0.30 25.92 9.48
CA PHE A 195 -1.36 24.91 9.55
C PHE A 195 -0.84 23.50 9.81
N GLN A 196 0.46 23.26 9.61
CA GLN A 196 1.13 21.95 9.72
C GLN A 196 0.75 21.17 10.98
N ASN A 197 0.79 21.78 12.16
CA ASN A 197 0.52 21.08 13.40
C ASN A 197 -0.96 20.62 13.49
N ARG A 198 -1.89 21.50 13.13
CA ARG A 198 -3.34 21.18 13.11
C ARG A 198 -3.65 20.09 12.08
N ALA A 199 -3.07 20.20 10.89
CA ALA A 199 -3.22 19.20 9.82
C ALA A 199 -2.67 17.83 10.25
N ALA A 200 -1.52 17.81 10.95
CA ALA A 200 -0.94 16.58 11.47
C ALA A 200 -1.84 15.91 12.52
N TRP A 201 -2.42 16.66 13.45
CA TRP A 201 -3.38 16.10 14.42
C TRP A 201 -4.64 15.55 13.75
N LEU A 202 -5.16 16.25 12.73
CA LEU A 202 -6.30 15.76 11.95
C LEU A 202 -5.97 14.42 11.27
N MET A 203 -4.79 14.30 10.66
CA MET A 203 -4.32 13.06 10.04
C MET A 203 -4.07 11.94 11.05
N ILE A 204 -3.54 12.27 12.25
CA ILE A 204 -3.44 11.29 13.33
C ILE A 204 -4.82 10.80 13.74
N GLY A 205 -5.79 11.69 13.91
CA GLY A 205 -7.18 11.35 14.20
C GLY A 205 -7.78 10.43 13.14
N MET A 206 -7.52 10.70 11.86
CA MET A 206 -7.91 9.83 10.75
C MET A 206 -7.29 8.43 10.87
N HIS A 207 -5.99 8.32 11.16
CA HIS A 207 -5.34 7.00 11.34
C HIS A 207 -5.86 6.24 12.55
N VAL A 208 -6.17 6.92 13.65
CA VAL A 208 -6.82 6.32 14.81
C VAL A 208 -8.21 5.79 14.42
N PHE A 209 -9.00 6.58 13.68
CA PHE A 209 -10.28 6.11 13.14
C PHE A 209 -10.13 4.90 12.21
N ILE A 210 -9.16 4.92 11.30
CA ILE A 210 -8.87 3.79 10.41
C ILE A 210 -8.53 2.54 11.25
N LEU A 211 -7.69 2.67 12.27
CA LEU A 211 -7.35 1.54 13.16
C LEU A 211 -8.60 1.00 13.86
N VAL A 212 -9.45 1.84 14.43
CA VAL A 212 -10.73 1.40 15.03
C VAL A 212 -11.58 0.64 13.99
N LEU A 213 -11.67 1.16 12.77
CA LEU A 213 -12.46 0.57 11.69
C LEU A 213 -11.96 -0.82 11.26
N ILE A 214 -10.65 -1.03 11.15
CA ILE A 214 -10.08 -2.24 10.53
C ILE A 214 -9.55 -3.28 11.53
N THR A 215 -9.35 -2.93 12.80
CA THR A 215 -8.92 -3.85 13.87
C THR A 215 -10.10 -4.72 14.35
N PRO A 216 -9.90 -5.66 15.31
CA PRO A 216 -10.98 -6.49 15.85
C PRO A 216 -12.07 -5.69 16.57
N ILE A 217 -11.83 -4.41 16.88
CA ILE A 217 -12.85 -3.49 17.41
C ILE A 217 -13.93 -3.21 16.36
N GLY A 218 -13.56 -3.17 15.07
CA GLY A 218 -14.45 -2.93 13.94
C GLY A 218 -14.58 -4.17 13.06
N LEU A 219 -14.06 -4.07 11.83
CA LEU A 219 -14.29 -5.05 10.76
C LEU A 219 -13.30 -6.21 10.72
N ASN A 220 -12.26 -6.20 11.56
CA ASN A 220 -11.16 -7.18 11.56
C ASN A 220 -10.63 -7.52 10.15
N TYR A 221 -10.16 -6.49 9.44
CA TYR A 221 -9.81 -6.57 8.04
C TYR A 221 -8.36 -6.17 7.80
N ASN A 222 -7.70 -6.93 6.91
CA ASN A 222 -6.34 -6.68 6.43
C ASN A 222 -5.35 -6.32 7.54
N VAL A 223 -4.95 -7.32 8.34
CA VAL A 223 -4.12 -7.15 9.54
C VAL A 223 -2.80 -6.43 9.26
N ILE A 224 -2.22 -6.59 8.06
CA ILE A 224 -0.90 -6.04 7.76
C ILE A 224 -0.88 -4.52 7.62
N VAL A 225 -2.02 -3.89 7.37
CA VAL A 225 -2.07 -2.41 7.31
C VAL A 225 -2.19 -1.77 8.69
N TRP A 226 -2.44 -2.53 9.77
CA TRP A 226 -2.53 -1.95 11.11
C TRP A 226 -1.17 -1.41 11.59
N PRO A 227 -0.07 -2.19 11.54
CA PRO A 227 1.24 -1.67 11.90
C PRO A 227 1.65 -0.47 11.04
N TRP A 228 1.29 -0.47 9.75
CA TRP A 228 1.56 0.67 8.87
C TRP A 228 0.83 1.95 9.33
N ASN A 229 -0.45 1.87 9.71
CA ASN A 229 -1.18 3.02 10.27
C ASN A 229 -0.55 3.52 11.58
N VAL A 230 -0.07 2.62 12.45
CA VAL A 230 0.64 3.01 13.68
C VAL A 230 1.96 3.74 13.35
N LEU A 231 2.72 3.26 12.36
CA LEU A 231 3.90 3.98 11.89
C LEU A 231 3.53 5.37 11.37
N MET A 232 2.47 5.51 10.57
CA MET A 232 2.05 6.81 10.04
C MET A 232 1.74 7.82 11.14
N ILE A 233 1.09 7.39 12.23
CA ILE A 233 0.88 8.20 13.44
C ILE A 233 2.22 8.64 14.03
N GLY A 234 3.15 7.70 14.23
CA GLY A 234 4.48 7.98 14.75
C GLY A 234 5.27 8.97 13.88
N LEU A 235 5.21 8.81 12.56
CA LEU A 235 5.87 9.70 11.60
C LEU A 235 5.25 11.09 11.62
N LEU A 236 3.92 11.22 11.61
CA LEU A 236 3.23 12.51 11.72
C LEU A 236 3.62 13.25 13.01
N TYR A 237 3.60 12.53 14.13
CA TYR A 237 3.95 13.08 15.43
C TYR A 237 5.41 13.55 15.47
N LEU A 238 6.35 12.72 15.03
CA LEU A 238 7.76 13.07 15.03
C LEU A 238 8.04 14.23 14.07
N ILE A 239 7.50 14.20 12.85
CA ILE A 239 7.91 15.12 11.77
C ILE A 239 7.21 16.48 11.87
N PHE A 240 5.93 16.52 12.24
CA PHE A 240 5.12 17.75 12.20
C PHE A 240 4.72 18.31 13.56
N ILE A 241 4.58 17.47 14.60
CA ILE A 241 4.18 17.92 15.95
C ILE A 241 5.40 18.18 16.82
N LYS A 242 6.29 17.20 16.98
CA LYS A 242 7.59 17.33 17.68
C LYS A 242 8.64 17.97 16.76
N LYS A 243 8.24 19.07 16.14
CA LYS A 243 9.01 19.78 15.14
C LYS A 243 10.00 20.74 15.79
N VAL A 244 11.22 20.80 15.30
CA VAL A 244 12.22 21.82 15.65
C VAL A 244 12.00 23.06 14.75
N GLN A 245 12.11 24.29 15.28
CA GLN A 245 11.76 25.51 14.53
C GLN A 245 12.45 25.66 13.15
N THR A 246 13.67 25.13 12.99
CA THR A 246 14.43 25.21 11.73
C THR A 246 14.04 24.15 10.67
N GLU A 247 12.98 23.38 10.92
CA GLU A 247 12.54 22.21 10.16
C GLU A 247 11.46 22.55 9.13
N THR A 248 11.51 23.75 8.56
CA THR A 248 10.55 24.18 7.54
C THR A 248 10.96 23.67 6.16
N LEU A 249 10.02 23.02 5.47
CA LEU A 249 10.20 22.60 4.10
C LEU A 249 10.64 23.78 3.22
N ASN A 250 11.81 23.67 2.61
CA ASN A 250 12.33 24.68 1.70
C ASN A 250 12.03 24.24 0.27
N TRP A 251 10.90 24.72 -0.25
CA TRP A 251 10.41 24.43 -1.60
C TRP A 251 11.44 24.76 -2.69
N ILE A 252 12.09 25.93 -2.62
CA ILE A 252 13.10 26.37 -3.59
C ILE A 252 14.25 25.36 -3.68
N LYS A 253 14.70 24.81 -2.55
CA LYS A 253 15.76 23.79 -2.53
C LYS A 253 15.29 22.42 -2.99
N LEU A 254 14.00 22.10 -2.91
CA LEU A 254 13.45 20.86 -3.47
C LEU A 254 13.39 20.92 -4.99
N PHE A 255 13.08 22.10 -5.54
CA PHE A 255 13.00 22.36 -6.98
C PHE A 255 14.35 22.62 -7.66
N SER A 256 15.48 22.38 -6.99
CA SER A 256 16.80 22.71 -7.54
C SER A 256 17.77 21.52 -7.62
N GLY A 257 18.56 21.52 -8.70
CA GLY A 257 19.61 20.54 -8.96
C GLY A 257 19.12 19.09 -8.91
N LYS A 258 19.86 18.23 -8.21
CA LYS A 258 19.56 16.79 -8.09
C LYS A 258 18.27 16.48 -7.33
N ASN A 259 17.73 17.42 -6.56
CA ASN A 259 16.46 17.23 -5.83
C ASN A 259 15.25 17.27 -6.77
N MET A 260 15.38 17.89 -7.95
CA MET A 260 14.31 17.92 -8.96
C MET A 260 13.91 16.50 -9.39
N ILE A 261 14.88 15.58 -9.50
CA ILE A 261 14.60 14.18 -9.83
C ILE A 261 13.70 13.54 -8.76
N LEU A 262 13.99 13.76 -7.48
CA LEU A 262 13.15 13.26 -6.38
C LEU A 262 11.77 13.94 -6.37
N PHE A 263 11.70 15.23 -6.68
CA PHE A 263 10.44 15.93 -6.81
C PHE A 263 9.57 15.34 -7.93
N VAL A 264 10.14 15.10 -9.12
CA VAL A 264 9.42 14.48 -10.24
C VAL A 264 8.97 13.07 -9.86
N LEU A 265 9.88 12.24 -9.35
CA LEU A 265 9.59 10.84 -9.01
C LEU A 265 8.54 10.69 -7.91
N LEU A 266 8.55 11.54 -6.89
CA LEU A 266 7.63 11.42 -5.76
C LEU A 266 6.39 12.28 -5.96
N GLY A 267 6.52 13.49 -6.48
CA GLY A 267 5.41 14.44 -6.61
C GLY A 267 4.60 14.26 -7.90
N ILE A 268 5.28 14.10 -9.04
CA ILE A 268 4.63 14.10 -10.35
C ILE A 268 4.24 12.69 -10.79
N MET A 269 5.14 11.70 -10.66
CA MET A 269 4.86 10.34 -11.16
C MET A 269 3.56 9.75 -10.60
N PRO A 270 3.24 9.86 -9.29
CA PRO A 270 1.97 9.39 -8.75
C PRO A 270 0.73 9.96 -9.47
N LEU A 271 0.75 11.24 -9.84
CA LEU A 271 -0.36 11.89 -10.54
C LEU A 271 -0.56 11.32 -11.95
N THR A 272 0.46 10.72 -12.55
CA THR A 272 0.31 10.09 -13.87
C THR A 272 -0.51 8.79 -13.83
N ASN A 273 -0.87 8.27 -12.64
CA ASN A 273 -1.83 7.18 -12.50
C ASN A 273 -3.23 7.54 -13.00
N PHE A 274 -3.65 8.82 -12.93
CA PHE A 274 -4.91 9.27 -13.55
C PHE A 274 -4.95 9.04 -15.08
N PHE A 275 -3.77 8.95 -15.70
CA PHE A 275 -3.61 8.66 -17.14
C PHE A 275 -3.20 7.20 -17.41
N GLY A 276 -3.16 6.34 -16.37
CA GLY A 276 -2.79 4.93 -16.49
C GLY A 276 -1.30 4.66 -16.74
N ILE A 277 -0.42 5.64 -16.52
CA ILE A 277 1.02 5.53 -16.78
C ILE A 277 1.77 4.95 -15.57
N TRP A 278 1.32 5.29 -14.36
CA TRP A 278 1.90 4.82 -13.10
C TRP A 278 0.92 3.91 -12.36
N ASP A 279 1.46 2.95 -11.62
CA ASP A 279 0.64 1.94 -10.93
C ASP A 279 -0.06 2.50 -9.68
N HIS A 280 -1.20 1.91 -9.34
CA HIS A 280 -2.03 2.33 -8.23
C HIS A 280 -1.26 2.34 -6.90
N PHE A 281 -0.58 1.25 -6.55
CA PHE A 281 0.12 1.16 -5.26
C PHE A 281 1.30 2.14 -5.14
N LEU A 282 2.00 2.40 -6.25
CA LEU A 282 3.10 3.37 -6.29
C LEU A 282 2.60 4.82 -6.33
N SER A 283 1.31 5.05 -6.59
CA SER A 283 0.63 6.34 -6.48
C SER A 283 -0.02 6.59 -5.12
N PHE A 284 0.21 5.72 -4.13
CA PHE A 284 -0.50 5.76 -2.84
C PHE A 284 -2.01 5.64 -2.98
N ASN A 285 -2.46 4.96 -4.04
CA ASN A 285 -3.85 4.74 -4.41
C ASN A 285 -4.39 3.43 -3.80
N LEU A 286 -4.21 3.25 -2.49
CA LEU A 286 -4.76 2.11 -1.73
C LEU A 286 -6.09 2.51 -1.07
N TYR A 287 -7.10 1.64 -1.13
CA TYR A 287 -8.44 1.91 -0.58
C TYR A 287 -9.13 3.16 -1.15
N SER A 288 -8.81 3.53 -2.38
CA SER A 288 -9.57 4.55 -3.14
C SER A 288 -10.82 3.99 -3.80
N GLY A 289 -10.95 2.67 -3.88
CA GLY A 289 -12.03 2.01 -4.62
C GLY A 289 -11.94 2.13 -6.15
N SER A 290 -10.87 2.72 -6.70
CA SER A 290 -10.67 2.84 -8.16
C SER A 290 -9.91 1.67 -8.78
N SER A 291 -9.36 0.79 -7.94
CA SER A 291 -8.49 -0.30 -8.34
C SER A 291 -9.26 -1.45 -9.02
N MET A 292 -8.60 -2.13 -9.95
CA MET A 292 -9.15 -3.36 -10.55
C MET A 292 -9.29 -4.46 -9.49
N LYS A 293 -10.19 -5.39 -9.74
CA LYS A 293 -10.42 -6.62 -8.99
C LYS A 293 -10.53 -7.78 -9.95
N MET A 294 -10.28 -8.99 -9.48
CA MET A 294 -10.51 -10.20 -10.25
C MET A 294 -11.34 -11.21 -9.46
N GLU A 295 -12.26 -11.87 -10.16
CA GLU A 295 -12.92 -13.07 -9.64
C GLU A 295 -12.77 -14.25 -10.61
N ILE A 296 -12.73 -15.45 -10.03
CA ILE A 296 -12.63 -16.72 -10.74
C ILE A 296 -13.91 -17.50 -10.47
N CYS A 297 -14.68 -17.76 -11.51
CA CYS A 297 -15.92 -18.53 -11.48
C CYS A 297 -15.61 -19.96 -11.89
N ILE A 298 -15.53 -20.88 -10.93
CA ILE A 298 -15.25 -22.29 -11.20
C ILE A 298 -16.57 -23.01 -11.45
N GLU A 299 -16.64 -23.81 -12.53
CA GLU A 299 -17.83 -24.59 -12.87
C GLU A 299 -17.97 -25.82 -11.98
N ASN A 300 -16.91 -26.63 -11.88
CA ASN A 300 -16.89 -27.86 -11.10
C ASN A 300 -15.89 -27.77 -9.93
N PRO A 301 -16.35 -27.52 -8.69
CA PRO A 301 -15.45 -27.43 -7.54
C PRO A 301 -14.69 -28.72 -7.20
N LEU A 302 -15.12 -29.89 -7.69
CA LEU A 302 -14.41 -31.15 -7.45
C LEU A 302 -13.04 -31.18 -8.12
N GLU A 303 -12.90 -30.49 -9.26
CA GLU A 303 -11.65 -30.38 -10.03
C GLU A 303 -10.63 -29.43 -9.39
N THR A 304 -11.06 -28.64 -8.41
CA THR A 304 -10.31 -27.51 -7.83
C THR A 304 -10.40 -27.48 -6.30
N LYS A 305 -10.51 -28.66 -5.67
CA LYS A 305 -10.69 -28.83 -4.22
C LYS A 305 -9.68 -28.07 -3.36
N GLN A 306 -8.44 -27.93 -3.83
CA GLN A 306 -7.40 -27.14 -3.14
C GLN A 306 -7.78 -25.67 -2.91
N TYR A 307 -8.72 -25.12 -3.69
CA TYR A 307 -9.17 -23.74 -3.59
C TYR A 307 -10.42 -23.54 -2.72
N GLU A 308 -11.02 -24.62 -2.20
CA GLU A 308 -12.21 -24.56 -1.33
C GLU A 308 -12.06 -23.59 -0.15
N PRO A 309 -10.91 -23.51 0.56
CA PRO A 309 -10.71 -22.53 1.64
C PRO A 309 -10.80 -21.06 1.19
N TYR A 310 -10.61 -20.79 -0.10
CA TYR A 310 -10.58 -19.45 -0.68
C TYR A 310 -11.87 -19.05 -1.37
N TYR A 311 -12.90 -19.92 -1.38
CA TYR A 311 -14.21 -19.53 -1.87
C TYR A 311 -14.76 -18.35 -1.06
N SER A 312 -15.35 -17.41 -1.79
CA SER A 312 -15.95 -16.19 -1.28
C SER A 312 -17.45 -16.26 -1.48
N SER A 313 -18.20 -15.82 -0.48
CA SER A 313 -19.64 -15.60 -0.60
C SER A 313 -19.96 -14.37 -1.46
N LYS A 314 -18.97 -13.50 -1.70
CA LYS A 314 -19.12 -12.31 -2.54
C LYS A 314 -18.88 -12.67 -4.01
N LYS A 315 -19.85 -12.32 -4.85
CA LYS A 315 -19.77 -12.49 -6.30
C LYS A 315 -20.32 -11.26 -7.00
N THR A 316 -19.67 -10.86 -8.09
CA THR A 316 -20.10 -9.72 -8.89
C THR A 316 -20.72 -10.18 -10.22
N PHE A 317 -20.01 -11.00 -10.98
CA PHE A 317 -20.43 -11.52 -12.29
C PHE A 317 -20.60 -13.04 -12.30
N CYS A 318 -19.92 -13.76 -11.42
CA CYS A 318 -20.05 -15.21 -11.31
C CYS A 318 -21.48 -15.65 -10.96
N LYS A 319 -21.97 -16.67 -11.67
CA LYS A 319 -23.26 -17.33 -11.37
C LYS A 319 -23.12 -18.51 -10.42
N THR A 320 -21.95 -19.17 -10.42
CA THR A 320 -21.66 -20.35 -9.60
C THR A 320 -21.49 -19.98 -8.12
N GLN A 321 -21.49 -21.00 -7.24
CA GLN A 321 -21.17 -20.82 -5.82
C GLN A 321 -19.66 -20.92 -5.55
N SER A 322 -18.90 -21.57 -6.44
CA SER A 322 -17.46 -21.76 -6.35
C SER A 322 -16.73 -20.55 -6.94
N VAL A 323 -16.74 -19.44 -6.20
CA VAL A 323 -16.18 -18.16 -6.62
C VAL A 323 -14.98 -17.81 -5.77
N ILE A 324 -13.85 -17.47 -6.41
CA ILE A 324 -12.67 -16.95 -5.72
C ILE A 324 -12.55 -15.47 -6.06
N GLN A 325 -12.62 -14.59 -5.05
CA GLN A 325 -12.21 -13.19 -5.20
C GLN A 325 -10.70 -13.11 -4.97
N SER A 326 -9.96 -12.49 -5.88
CA SER A 326 -8.50 -12.44 -5.83
C SER A 326 -7.96 -11.83 -4.54
N ASP A 327 -8.60 -10.76 -4.06
CA ASP A 327 -8.18 -10.08 -2.84
C ASP A 327 -8.49 -10.90 -1.59
N ASP A 328 -9.65 -11.58 -1.55
CA ASP A 328 -9.98 -12.47 -0.42
C ASP A 328 -9.02 -13.67 -0.38
N TRP A 329 -8.64 -14.22 -1.54
CA TRP A 329 -7.62 -15.26 -1.65
C TRP A 329 -6.27 -14.78 -1.14
N ALA A 330 -5.77 -13.64 -1.64
CA ALA A 330 -4.50 -13.07 -1.21
C ALA A 330 -4.49 -12.68 0.28
N LEU A 331 -5.61 -12.20 0.82
CA LEU A 331 -5.73 -11.87 2.25
C LEU A 331 -5.66 -13.12 3.12
N LYS A 332 -6.37 -14.20 2.74
CA LYS A 332 -6.36 -15.47 3.47
C LYS A 332 -4.99 -16.16 3.42
N GLU A 333 -4.31 -16.11 2.29
CA GLU A 333 -3.05 -16.84 2.10
C GLU A 333 -1.80 -16.02 2.45
N LEU A 334 -1.75 -14.75 2.04
CA LEU A 334 -0.55 -13.91 2.10
C LEU A 334 -0.69 -12.70 3.04
N HIS A 335 -1.88 -12.48 3.62
CA HIS A 335 -2.22 -11.31 4.44
C HIS A 335 -2.05 -9.96 3.72
N ILE A 336 -2.20 -9.95 2.39
CA ILE A 336 -2.13 -8.74 1.55
C ILE A 336 -3.31 -8.71 0.56
N VAL A 337 -3.51 -7.56 -0.08
CA VAL A 337 -4.34 -7.45 -1.28
C VAL A 337 -3.48 -7.59 -2.53
N VAL A 338 -4.06 -8.11 -3.62
CA VAL A 338 -3.34 -8.33 -4.88
C VAL A 338 -2.89 -6.99 -5.45
N TYR A 339 -1.72 -6.98 -6.11
CA TYR A 339 -1.26 -5.80 -6.83
C TYR A 339 -2.22 -5.48 -7.98
N PRO A 340 -2.94 -4.34 -7.95
CA PRO A 340 -4.23 -4.25 -8.61
C PRO A 340 -4.13 -3.74 -10.05
N GLU A 341 -3.26 -4.38 -10.81
CA GLU A 341 -3.02 -4.05 -12.21
C GLU A 341 -3.46 -5.18 -13.11
N LYS A 342 -4.08 -4.83 -14.24
CA LYS A 342 -4.63 -5.81 -15.20
C LYS A 342 -3.58 -6.88 -15.58
N ARG A 343 -2.35 -6.46 -15.86
CA ARG A 343 -1.23 -7.36 -16.21
C ARG A 343 -0.91 -8.39 -15.12
N VAL A 344 -1.15 -8.06 -13.85
CA VAL A 344 -0.91 -8.98 -12.72
C VAL A 344 -1.99 -10.04 -12.72
N TYR A 345 -3.26 -9.64 -12.84
CA TYR A 345 -4.38 -10.55 -12.94
C TYR A 345 -4.28 -11.47 -14.17
N GLU A 346 -3.91 -10.94 -15.34
CA GLU A 346 -3.72 -11.75 -16.55
C GLU A 346 -2.65 -12.85 -16.36
N LYS A 347 -1.54 -12.54 -15.69
CA LYS A 347 -0.53 -13.55 -15.34
C LYS A 347 -1.04 -14.55 -14.30
N ILE A 348 -1.86 -14.13 -13.33
CA ILE A 348 -2.51 -15.05 -12.39
C ILE A 348 -3.42 -16.02 -13.15
N ILE A 349 -4.24 -15.52 -14.09
CA ILE A 349 -5.12 -16.34 -14.93
C ILE A 349 -4.30 -17.37 -15.72
N GLN A 350 -3.23 -16.94 -16.38
CA GLN A 350 -2.35 -17.82 -17.15
C GLN A 350 -1.79 -18.95 -16.28
N LYS A 351 -1.23 -18.60 -15.11
CA LYS A 351 -0.64 -19.59 -14.20
C LYS A 351 -1.68 -20.51 -13.59
N TRP A 352 -2.84 -19.97 -13.22
CA TRP A 352 -3.95 -20.78 -12.70
C TRP A 352 -4.40 -21.82 -13.73
N LYS A 353 -4.55 -21.45 -15.01
CA LYS A 353 -4.91 -22.38 -16.08
C LYS A 353 -3.87 -23.48 -16.28
N LEU A 354 -2.58 -23.12 -16.25
CA LEU A 354 -1.49 -24.09 -16.36
C LEU A 354 -1.48 -25.08 -15.20
N SER A 355 -1.77 -24.62 -13.98
CA SER A 355 -1.86 -25.49 -12.80
C SER A 355 -3.14 -26.32 -12.72
N ASN A 356 -4.19 -25.95 -13.47
CA ASN A 356 -5.49 -26.62 -13.44
C ASN A 356 -6.02 -26.89 -14.86
N PRO A 357 -5.32 -27.70 -15.68
CA PRO A 357 -5.64 -27.87 -17.10
C PRO A 357 -7.01 -28.50 -17.37
N ASN A 358 -7.53 -29.26 -16.41
CA ASN A 358 -8.82 -29.94 -16.53
C ASN A 358 -9.99 -29.12 -15.97
N ALA A 359 -9.70 -28.03 -15.23
CA ALA A 359 -10.73 -27.25 -14.56
C ALA A 359 -11.34 -26.22 -15.51
N LYS A 360 -12.67 -26.23 -15.62
CA LYS A 360 -13.40 -25.19 -16.34
C LYS A 360 -13.66 -23.99 -15.41
N ALA A 361 -13.18 -22.83 -15.82
CA ALA A 361 -13.39 -21.58 -15.09
C ALA A 361 -13.53 -20.38 -16.04
N VAL A 362 -14.31 -19.40 -15.61
CA VAL A 362 -14.42 -18.09 -16.24
C VAL A 362 -13.80 -17.05 -15.32
N PHE A 363 -13.00 -16.15 -15.88
CA PHE A 363 -12.29 -15.12 -15.12
C PHE A 363 -12.85 -13.76 -15.50
N HIS A 364 -13.15 -12.93 -14.52
CA HIS A 364 -13.55 -11.55 -14.73
C HIS A 364 -12.57 -10.61 -14.05
N ILE A 365 -11.94 -9.72 -14.82
CA ILE A 365 -11.18 -8.57 -14.31
C ILE A 365 -12.07 -7.35 -14.48
N TYR A 366 -12.29 -6.59 -13.40
CA TYR A 366 -13.24 -5.49 -13.44
C TYR A 366 -12.90 -4.35 -12.47
N LYS A 367 -13.43 -3.16 -12.73
CA LYS A 367 -13.46 -2.04 -11.76
C LYS A 367 -14.82 -1.35 -11.74
N TYR A 368 -15.09 -0.64 -10.65
CA TYR A 368 -16.28 0.19 -10.51
C TYR A 368 -16.01 1.61 -11.05
N PRO A 369 -16.98 2.32 -11.67
CA PRO A 369 -18.34 1.86 -12.01
C PRO A 369 -18.26 0.84 -13.14
N TYR A 370 -19.02 -0.27 -13.05
CA TYR A 370 -18.95 -1.45 -13.93
C TYR A 370 -19.34 -1.16 -15.40
N ARG A 371 -18.56 -0.32 -16.07
CA ARG A 371 -18.73 0.05 -17.48
C ARG A 371 -18.24 -1.09 -18.35
N LYS A 372 -18.81 -1.23 -19.54
CA LYS A 372 -18.45 -2.30 -20.49
C LYS A 372 -16.94 -2.35 -20.80
N ASN A 373 -16.29 -1.18 -20.95
CA ASN A 373 -14.86 -1.08 -21.23
C ASN A 373 -13.95 -1.41 -20.03
N ASP A 374 -14.54 -1.51 -18.85
CA ASP A 374 -13.86 -1.73 -17.58
C ASP A 374 -14.06 -3.17 -17.06
N ILE A 375 -14.60 -4.06 -17.90
CA ILE A 375 -14.83 -5.48 -17.60
C ILE A 375 -14.18 -6.32 -18.69
N PHE A 376 -13.31 -7.24 -18.28
CA PHE A 376 -12.61 -8.16 -19.17
C PHE A 376 -12.93 -9.59 -18.74
N THR A 377 -13.42 -10.39 -19.69
CA THR A 377 -13.79 -11.79 -19.44
C THR A 377 -12.84 -12.71 -20.20
N TYR A 378 -12.33 -13.73 -19.51
CA TYR A 378 -11.47 -14.75 -20.08
C TYR A 378 -12.10 -16.12 -19.78
N GLN A 379 -12.08 -17.02 -20.77
CA GLN A 379 -12.50 -18.42 -20.64
C GLN A 379 -11.27 -19.29 -20.74
#